data_AF-A0A348AWL2-F1
#
_entry.id   AF-A0A348AWL2-F1
#
_cell.length_a   1.000
_cell.length_b   1.000
_cell.length_c   1.000
_cell.angle_alpha   90.00
_cell.angle_beta   90.00
_cell.angle_gamma   90.00
#
_symmetry.space_group_name_H-M   'P 1'
#
loop_
_entity.id
_entity.type
_entity.pdbx_description
1 polymer ?
#
loop_
_entity_poly.entity_id
_entity_poly.type
_entity_poly.pdbx_seq_one_letter_code
_entity_poly.pdbx_strand_id
1 'polypeptide(L)'
;FFKGLFFQSYRLKGTWMVGLLMLILAMLAAFTGYVLVWAQMSFWAGVVITSLLSVIPIWGHQIVMWVWGAYIMAGTTLKFFFVLHFLIPWVILVFVVGHLLLLHETGSTSVIY
;
A
#
# COMPACT_ATOMS: atom_id res chain seq x y z
N PHE A 1 -14.71 2.01 0.73
CA PHE A 1 -14.77 0.63 0.20
C PHE A 1 -16.15 -0.02 0.39
N PHE A 2 -16.59 -0.34 1.61
CA PHE A 2 -17.88 -1.03 1.86
C PHE A 2 -19.10 -0.32 1.26
N LYS A 3 -19.19 1.02 1.37
CA LYS A 3 -20.19 1.83 0.67
C LYS A 3 -20.26 1.50 -0.83
N GLY A 4 -19.12 1.46 -1.50
CA GLY A 4 -19.06 1.20 -2.94
C GLY A 4 -19.39 -0.25 -3.33
N LEU A 5 -19.21 -1.21 -2.43
CA LEU A 5 -19.71 -2.57 -2.64
C LEU A 5 -21.23 -2.62 -2.52
N PHE A 6 -21.78 -2.02 -1.46
CA PHE A 6 -23.21 -2.02 -1.18
C PHE A 6 -24.02 -1.29 -2.27
N PHE A 7 -23.56 -0.12 -2.71
CA PHE A 7 -24.21 0.67 -3.77
C PHE A 7 -23.72 0.35 -5.18
N GLN A 8 -22.99 -0.76 -5.36
CA GLN A 8 -22.45 -1.19 -6.66
C GLN A 8 -21.64 -0.12 -7.41
N SER A 9 -21.00 0.80 -6.68
CA SER A 9 -20.13 1.84 -7.25
C SER A 9 -18.91 1.29 -7.98
N TYR A 10 -18.58 0.00 -7.79
CA TYR A 10 -17.54 -0.70 -8.56
C TYR A 10 -17.84 -0.77 -10.07
N ARG A 11 -19.08 -0.46 -10.50
CA ARG A 11 -19.45 -0.26 -11.92
C ARG A 11 -18.65 0.87 -12.57
N LEU A 12 -18.26 1.90 -11.80
CA LEU A 12 -17.34 2.95 -12.24
C LEU A 12 -15.91 2.41 -12.28
N LYS A 13 -15.60 1.56 -13.28
CA LYS A 13 -14.38 0.74 -13.32
C LYS A 13 -13.10 1.56 -13.12
N GLY A 14 -12.95 2.71 -13.79
CA GLY A 14 -11.77 3.56 -13.66
C GLY A 14 -11.60 4.08 -12.23
N THR A 15 -12.63 4.73 -11.70
CA THR A 15 -12.67 5.25 -10.32
C THR A 15 -12.43 4.15 -9.30
N TRP A 16 -13.05 2.97 -9.47
CA TRP A 16 -12.89 1.83 -8.58
C TRP A 16 -11.47 1.26 -8.60
N MET A 17 -10.86 1.10 -9.77
CA MET A 17 -9.47 0.64 -9.90
C MET A 17 -8.48 1.58 -9.21
N VAL A 18 -8.63 2.89 -9.40
CA VAL A 18 -7.80 3.89 -8.68
C VAL A 18 -8.04 3.81 -7.17
N GLY A 19 -9.29 3.61 -6.75
CA GLY A 19 -9.63 3.41 -5.33
C GLY A 19 -8.95 2.19 -4.71
N LEU A 20 -8.88 1.08 -5.43
CA LEU A 20 -8.16 -0.12 -5.00
C LEU A 20 -6.64 0.11 -4.92
N LEU A 21 -6.06 0.82 -5.89
CA LEU A 21 -4.63 1.18 -5.85
C LEU A 21 -4.32 2.05 -4.62
N MET A 22 -5.15 3.05 -4.33
CA MET A 22 -5.00 3.87 -3.12
C MET A 22 -5.11 3.04 -1.84
N LEU A 23 -6.01 2.03 -1.80
CA LEU A 23 -6.13 1.13 -0.67
C LEU A 23 -4.82 0.35 -0.43
N ILE A 24 -4.23 -0.21 -1.48
CA ILE A 24 -2.95 -0.96 -1.38
C ILE A 24 -1.83 -0.02 -0.91
N LEU A 25 -1.75 1.19 -1.48
CA LEU A 25 -0.75 2.18 -1.07
C LEU A 25 -0.94 2.62 0.38
N ALA A 26 -2.17 2.81 0.85
CA ALA A 26 -2.46 3.16 2.24
C ALA A 26 -2.07 2.04 3.22
N MET A 27 -2.31 0.77 2.85
CA MET A 27 -1.83 -0.38 3.62
C MET A 27 -0.31 -0.41 3.71
N LEU A 28 0.38 -0.14 2.60
CA LEU A 28 1.84 -0.06 2.56
C LEU A 28 2.39 1.09 3.41
N ALA A 29 1.76 2.27 3.35
CA ALA A 29 2.12 3.42 4.18
C ALA A 29 1.94 3.09 5.67
N ALA A 30 0.82 2.48 6.06
CA ALA A 30 0.55 2.09 7.43
C ALA A 30 1.56 1.04 7.93
N PHE A 31 1.85 0.02 7.13
CA PHE A 31 2.84 -1.01 7.46
C PHE A 31 4.23 -0.43 7.67
N THR A 32 4.73 0.36 6.72
CA THR A 32 6.05 0.99 6.82
C THR A 32 6.15 1.92 8.03
N GLY A 33 5.10 2.69 8.32
CA GLY A 33 5.02 3.56 9.50
C GLY A 33 5.02 2.80 10.82
N TYR A 34 4.32 1.66 10.89
CA TYR A 34 4.31 0.80 12.07
C TYR A 34 5.71 0.23 12.38
N VAL A 35 6.48 -0.10 11.35
CA VAL A 35 7.85 -0.59 11.48
C VAL A 35 8.79 0.50 12.03
N LEU A 36 8.54 1.78 11.74
CA LEU A 36 9.41 2.90 12.18
C LEU A 36 9.49 3.06 13.71
N VAL A 37 8.49 2.58 14.46
CA VAL A 37 8.51 2.61 15.93
C VAL A 37 9.67 1.78 16.50
N TRP A 38 10.12 0.75 15.76
CA TRP A 38 11.25 -0.10 16.12
C TRP A 38 11.13 -0.81 17.48
N ALA A 39 9.89 -1.04 17.94
CA ALA A 39 9.59 -1.88 19.10
C ALA A 39 9.57 -3.38 18.73
N GLN A 40 9.52 -4.26 19.73
CA GLN A 40 9.55 -5.72 19.53
C GLN A 40 8.51 -6.21 18.50
N MET A 41 7.25 -5.80 18.66
CA MET A 41 6.18 -6.21 17.73
C MET A 41 6.35 -5.59 16.34
N SER A 42 6.81 -4.34 16.25
CA SER A 42 7.12 -3.67 14.98
C SER A 42 8.25 -4.38 14.22
N PHE A 43 9.30 -4.78 14.93
CA PHE A 43 10.42 -5.53 14.36
C PHE A 43 9.97 -6.89 13.84
N TRP A 44 9.29 -7.70 14.66
CA TRP A 44 8.85 -9.03 14.23
C TRP A 44 7.78 -8.98 13.13
N ALA A 45 6.86 -8.02 13.19
CA ALA A 45 5.91 -7.80 12.10
C ALA A 45 6.65 -7.46 10.79
N GLY A 46 7.66 -6.59 10.85
CA GLY A 46 8.54 -6.27 9.73
C GLY A 46 9.18 -7.52 9.14
N VAL A 47 9.83 -8.33 9.98
CA VAL A 47 10.48 -9.59 9.56
C VAL A 47 9.49 -10.55 8.93
N VAL A 48 8.37 -10.86 9.59
CA VAL A 48 7.40 -11.87 9.13
C VAL A 48 6.72 -11.45 7.83
N ILE A 49 6.23 -10.20 7.76
CA ILE A 49 5.50 -9.72 6.58
C ILE A 49 6.41 -9.62 5.36
N THR A 50 7.62 -9.08 5.50
CA THR A 50 8.56 -8.99 4.36
C THR A 50 9.07 -10.36 3.93
N SER A 51 9.19 -11.31 4.86
CA SER A 51 9.57 -12.70 4.53
C SER A 51 8.54 -13.43 3.68
N LEU A 52 7.29 -12.97 3.59
CA LEU A 52 6.30 -13.56 2.67
C LEU A 52 6.73 -13.47 1.19
N LEU A 53 7.60 -12.50 0.85
CA LEU A 53 8.17 -12.38 -0.49
C LEU A 53 9.10 -13.55 -0.85
N SER A 54 9.62 -14.28 0.15
CA SER A 54 10.47 -15.45 -0.08
C SER A 54 9.74 -16.60 -0.78
N VAL A 55 8.40 -16.61 -0.76
CA VAL A 55 7.57 -17.64 -1.41
C VAL A 55 7.63 -17.54 -2.94
N ILE A 56 8.07 -16.40 -3.49
CA ILE A 56 8.20 -16.22 -4.94
C ILE A 56 9.31 -17.14 -5.48
N PRO A 57 9.02 -18.03 -6.45
CA PRO A 57 10.01 -18.94 -7.01
C PRO A 57 11.20 -18.18 -7.63
N ILE A 58 12.40 -18.76 -7.51
CA ILE A 58 13.68 -18.30 -8.09
C ILE A 58 14.23 -17.01 -7.47
N TRP A 59 13.39 -15.98 -7.31
CA TRP A 59 13.80 -14.61 -6.93
C TRP A 59 13.43 -14.21 -5.50
N GLY A 60 12.63 -15.01 -4.80
CA GLY A 60 12.04 -14.61 -3.51
C GLY A 60 13.08 -14.21 -2.47
N HIS A 61 14.12 -15.02 -2.28
CA HIS A 61 15.15 -14.72 -1.28
C HIS A 61 15.95 -13.45 -1.64
N GLN A 62 16.28 -13.26 -2.92
CA GLN A 62 16.99 -12.09 -3.42
C GLN A 62 16.15 -10.82 -3.21
N ILE A 63 14.84 -10.89 -3.43
CA ILE A 63 13.92 -9.78 -3.18
C ILE A 63 13.90 -9.42 -1.69
N VAL A 64 13.80 -10.40 -0.78
CA VAL A 64 13.83 -10.13 0.67
C VAL A 64 15.13 -9.45 1.10
N MET A 65 16.28 -9.96 0.64
CA MET A 65 17.59 -9.36 0.93
C MET A 65 17.71 -7.95 0.36
N TRP A 66 17.16 -7.71 -0.83
CA TRP A 66 17.12 -6.38 -1.43
C TRP A 66 16.26 -5.41 -0.62
N VAL A 67 15.09 -5.83 -0.16
CA VAL A 67 14.21 -5.01 0.70
C VAL A 67 14.89 -4.67 2.03
N TRP A 68 15.61 -5.62 2.63
CA TRP A 68 16.31 -5.39 3.89
C TRP A 68 17.61 -4.59 3.72
N GLY A 69 18.24 -4.67 2.55
CA GLY A 69 19.58 -4.13 2.31
C GLY A 69 20.67 -4.84 3.10
N ALA A 70 20.37 -6.03 3.65
CA ALA A 70 21.24 -6.87 4.46
C ALA A 70 20.65 -8.29 4.56
N TYR A 71 21.40 -9.24 5.11
CA TYR A 71 20.94 -10.62 5.34
C TYR A 71 19.84 -10.73 6.42
N ILE A 72 19.75 -9.74 7.31
CA ILE A 72 18.74 -9.62 8.35
C ILE A 72 18.15 -8.22 8.33
N MET A 73 16.94 -8.06 8.86
CA MET A 73 16.34 -6.75 9.05
C MET A 73 17.18 -5.92 10.02
N ALA A 74 17.63 -4.75 9.57
CA ALA A 74 18.59 -3.91 10.30
C ALA A 74 18.26 -2.41 10.14
N GLY A 75 19.09 -1.54 10.70
CA GLY A 75 18.91 -0.09 10.59
C GLY A 75 18.94 0.44 9.14
N THR A 76 19.52 -0.31 8.20
CA THR A 76 19.45 -0.04 6.75
C THR A 76 18.00 -0.10 6.25
N THR A 77 17.27 -1.15 6.64
CA THR A 77 15.85 -1.35 6.31
C THR A 77 15.00 -0.22 6.91
N LEU A 78 15.28 0.18 8.14
CA LEU A 78 14.55 1.25 8.83
C LEU A 78 14.66 2.60 8.08
N LYS A 79 15.87 2.95 7.63
CA LYS A 79 16.10 4.17 6.83
C LYS A 79 15.40 4.09 5.47
N PHE A 80 15.43 2.93 4.81
CA PHE A 80 14.72 2.73 3.56
C PHE A 80 13.19 2.86 3.74
N PHE A 81 12.65 2.25 4.78
CA PHE A 81 11.22 2.32 5.11
C PHE A 81 10.80 3.73 5.51
N PHE A 82 11.67 4.51 6.15
CA PHE A 82 11.42 5.92 6.45
C PHE A 82 11.22 6.73 5.16
N VAL A 83 12.11 6.56 4.18
CA VAL A 83 12.00 7.24 2.88
C VAL A 83 10.71 6.82 2.16
N LEU A 84 10.41 5.51 2.12
CA LEU A 84 9.17 5.02 1.52
C LEU A 84 7.93 5.57 2.23
N HIS A 85 7.88 5.49 3.56
CA HIS A 85 6.76 5.97 4.36
C HIS A 85 6.51 7.46 4.15
N PHE A 86 7.57 8.25 4.00
CA PHE A 86 7.46 9.68 3.71
C PHE A 86 6.93 9.95 2.29
N LEU A 87 7.36 9.17 1.29
CA LEU A 87 6.99 9.39 -0.12
C LEU A 87 5.58 8.90 -0.48
N ILE A 88 5.15 7.75 0.06
CA ILE A 88 3.88 7.12 -0.32
C ILE A 88 2.66 8.06 -0.12
N PRO A 89 2.52 8.83 0.97
CA PRO A 89 1.41 9.78 1.13
C PRO A 89 1.32 10.80 0.00
N TRP A 90 2.44 11.29 -0.53
CA TRP A 90 2.46 12.21 -1.68
C TRP A 90 1.98 11.52 -2.96
N VAL A 91 2.38 10.26 -3.17
CA VAL A 91 1.88 9.45 -4.28
C VAL A 91 0.38 9.23 -4.15
N ILE A 92 -0.13 8.92 -2.95
CA ILE A 92 -1.57 8.78 -2.70
C ILE A 92 -2.30 10.08 -3.04
N LEU A 93 -1.76 11.25 -2.69
CA LEU A 93 -2.37 12.54 -3.01
C LEU A 93 -2.56 12.72 -4.54
N VAL A 94 -1.59 12.32 -5.35
CA VAL A 94 -1.72 12.33 -6.82
C VAL A 94 -2.85 11.39 -7.27
N PHE A 95 -2.93 10.19 -6.69
CA PHE A 95 -4.01 9.25 -6.98
C PHE A 95 -5.38 9.75 -6.51
N VAL A 96 -5.48 10.52 -5.42
CA VAL A 96 -6.74 11.14 -4.97
C VAL A 96 -7.26 12.11 -6.02
N VAL A 97 -6.39 12.97 -6.56
CA VAL A 97 -6.77 13.88 -7.66
C VAL A 97 -7.23 13.08 -8.87
N GLY A 98 -6.47 12.07 -9.30
CA GLY A 98 -6.87 11.19 -10.41
C GLY A 98 -8.19 10.45 -10.18
N HIS A 99 -8.43 9.99 -8.95
CA HIS A 99 -9.67 9.33 -8.55
C HIS A 99 -10.87 10.27 -8.68
N LEU A 100 -10.71 11.51 -8.21
CA LEU A 100 -11.78 12.52 -8.29
C LEU A 100 -12.03 12.95 -9.74
N LEU A 101 -11.00 13.11 -10.57
CA LEU A 101 -11.19 13.42 -12.00
C LEU A 101 -12.04 12.34 -12.68
N LEU A 102 -11.69 11.06 -12.51
CA LEU A 102 -12.47 9.94 -13.07
C LEU A 102 -13.90 9.89 -12.53
N LEU A 103 -14.11 10.23 -11.26
CA LEU A 103 -15.45 10.33 -10.68
C LEU A 103 -16.26 11.47 -11.29
N HIS A 104 -15.64 12.62 -11.59
CA HIS A 104 -16.32 13.76 -12.19
C HIS A 104 -16.74 13.49 -13.65
N GLU A 105 -16.00 12.66 -14.39
CA GLU A 105 -16.38 12.25 -15.75
C GLU A 105 -17.70 11.46 -15.78
N THR A 106 -17.92 10.59 -14.80
CA THR A 106 -19.11 9.70 -14.76
C THR A 106 -20.23 10.21 -13.85
N GLY A 107 -19.92 11.12 -12.93
CA GLY A 107 -20.80 11.46 -11.82
C GLY A 107 -20.83 10.40 -10.71
N SER A 108 -21.48 10.74 -9.60
CA SER A 108 -21.61 9.86 -8.43
C SER A 108 -22.74 8.85 -8.58
N THR A 109 -22.53 7.62 -8.11
CA THR A 109 -23.58 6.60 -8.02
C THR A 109 -24.55 6.86 -6.87
N SER A 110 -25.84 6.57 -7.05
CA SER A 110 -26.87 6.72 -6.02
C SER A 110 -27.65 5.41 -5.82
N VAL A 111 -28.60 5.37 -4.88
CA VAL A 111 -29.46 4.18 -4.67
C VAL A 111 -30.45 3.99 -5.82
N ILE A 112 -30.75 5.05 -6.55
CA ILE A 112 -31.86 5.12 -7.51
C ILE A 112 -31.36 5.02 -8.97
N TYR A 113 -30.03 5.13 -9.17
CA TYR A 113 -29.34 5.01 -10.46
C TYR A 113 -28.00 4.29 -10.28
#